data_AF-A0A220MD72-F1
#
_entry.id   AF-A0A220MD72-F1
#
_cell.length_a   1.000
_cell.length_b   1.000
_cell.length_c   1.000
_cell.angle_alpha   90.00
_cell.angle_beta   90.00
_cell.angle_gamma   90.00
#
_symmetry.space_group_name_H-M   'P 1'
#
loop_
_entity.id
_entity.type
_entity.pdbx_description
1 polymer ?
#
loop_
_entity_poly.entity_id
_entity_poly.type
_entity_poly.pdbx_seq_one_letter_code
_entity_poly.pdbx_strand_id
1 'polypeptide(L)'
;MTDDDKGNLYVGHYTVYPGATPTTSLSVVNVETGSVSEIKTVPNPMTVRIKNGKIYVGSYSDHKMDVFDLNTLKRITTITFDEKVIIPANNE
;
A
#
# COMPACT_ATOMS: atom_id res chain seq x y z
N MET A 1 9.01 -0.38 1.35
CA MET A 1 9.04 0.34 2.64
C MET A 1 9.46 1.79 2.41
N THR A 2 9.13 2.68 3.34
CA THR A 2 9.55 4.10 3.37
C THR A 2 9.53 4.58 4.82
N ASP A 3 10.24 5.65 5.15
CA ASP A 3 10.25 6.29 6.47
C ASP A 3 9.66 7.71 6.44
N ASP A 4 9.30 8.22 7.62
CA ASP A 4 9.00 9.64 7.86
C ASP A 4 10.03 10.30 8.77
N ASP A 5 10.00 11.64 8.85
CA ASP A 5 10.90 12.44 9.69
C ASP A 5 10.67 12.23 11.22
N LYS A 6 9.67 11.44 11.61
CA LYS A 6 9.35 11.10 13.01
C LYS A 6 9.90 9.73 13.41
N GLY A 7 10.71 9.10 12.57
CA GLY A 7 11.31 7.80 12.84
C GLY A 7 10.34 6.63 12.69
N ASN A 8 9.25 6.78 11.93
CA ASN A 8 8.37 5.64 11.62
C ASN A 8 8.72 5.04 10.26
N LEU A 9 8.90 3.73 10.21
CA LEU A 9 8.97 2.94 9.00
C LEU A 9 7.60 2.38 8.63
N TYR A 10 7.24 2.55 7.37
CA TYR A 10 6.00 2.05 6.77
C TYR A 10 6.33 0.87 5.86
N VAL A 11 5.88 -0.32 6.25
CA VAL A 11 6.25 -1.59 5.62
C VAL A 11 5.02 -2.25 5.03
N GLY A 12 5.02 -2.35 3.70
CA GLY A 12 4.03 -3.11 2.94
C GLY A 12 4.31 -4.60 3.02
N HIS A 13 3.25 -5.39 3.16
CA HIS A 13 3.29 -6.84 3.16
C HIS A 13 2.58 -7.35 1.92
N TYR A 14 3.14 -8.33 1.23
CA TYR A 14 2.42 -9.01 0.16
C TYR A 14 2.74 -10.49 0.20
N THR A 15 1.75 -11.31 -0.15
CA THR A 15 1.88 -12.76 -0.16
C THR A 15 1.65 -13.28 -1.57
N VAL A 16 2.59 -14.08 -2.08
CA VAL A 16 2.54 -14.65 -3.44
C VAL A 16 2.71 -16.17 -3.39
N TYR A 17 1.62 -16.88 -3.08
CA TYR A 17 1.52 -18.32 -3.35
C TYR A 17 0.06 -18.71 -3.65
N PRO A 18 -0.18 -19.81 -4.40
CA PRO A 18 -1.53 -20.26 -4.74
C PRO A 18 -2.38 -20.52 -3.49
N GLY A 19 -3.56 -19.91 -3.41
CA GLY A 19 -4.48 -20.06 -2.27
C GLY A 19 -4.17 -19.18 -1.06
N ALA A 20 -3.17 -18.29 -1.13
CA ALA A 20 -2.91 -17.33 -0.07
C ALA A 20 -4.06 -16.31 0.08
N THR A 21 -4.45 -16.04 1.31
CA THR A 21 -5.25 -14.86 1.62
C THR A 21 -4.37 -13.61 1.50
N PRO A 22 -4.76 -12.60 0.69
CA PRO A 22 -4.01 -11.35 0.60
C PRO A 22 -3.87 -10.68 1.97
N THR A 23 -2.69 -10.17 2.26
CA THR A 23 -2.50 -9.23 3.37
C THR A 23 -3.27 -7.95 3.08
N THR A 24 -3.86 -7.34 4.10
CA THR A 24 -4.63 -6.08 3.96
C THR A 24 -4.19 -5.02 4.95
N SER A 25 -2.97 -5.17 5.46
CA SER A 25 -2.37 -4.23 6.41
C SER A 25 -0.97 -3.80 5.99
N LEU A 26 -0.66 -2.56 6.35
CA LEU A 26 0.66 -1.95 6.33
C LEU A 26 1.13 -1.86 7.79
N SER A 27 2.37 -2.29 8.07
CA SER A 27 2.96 -2.07 9.40
C SER A 27 3.57 -0.68 9.50
N VAL A 28 3.37 -0.03 10.65
CA VAL A 28 4.03 1.21 11.05
C VAL A 28 4.92 0.86 12.24
N VAL A 29 6.22 0.91 12.01
CA VAL A 29 7.26 0.55 13.00
C VAL A 29 7.92 1.82 13.48
N ASN A 30 7.82 2.11 14.77
CA ASN A 30 8.61 3.18 15.36
C ASN A 30 10.03 2.66 15.61
N VAL A 31 11.02 3.22 14.92
CA VAL A 31 12.40 2.69 14.92
C VAL A 31 13.13 2.91 16.24
N GLU A 32 12.75 3.95 17.00
CA GLU A 32 13.37 4.28 18.28
C GLU A 32 12.93 3.31 19.39
N THR A 33 11.64 3.00 19.43
CA THR A 33 11.04 2.17 20.48
C THR A 33 10.88 0.71 20.09
N GLY A 34 10.97 0.39 18.79
CA GLY A 34 10.65 -0.92 18.24
C GLY A 34 9.16 -1.27 18.23
N SER A 35 8.28 -0.32 18.57
CA SER A 35 6.84 -0.56 18.62
C SER A 35 6.27 -0.74 17.22
N VAL A 36 5.35 -1.70 17.05
CA VAL A 36 4.69 -1.98 15.77
C VAL A 36 3.19 -1.75 15.92
N SER A 37 2.61 -1.03 14.96
CA SER A 37 1.16 -0.93 14.77
C SER A 37 0.81 -1.27 13.32
N GLU A 38 -0.47 -1.49 13.06
CA GLU A 38 -0.96 -1.80 11.71
C GLU A 38 -2.06 -0.84 11.28
N ILE A 39 -2.06 -0.49 10.00
CA ILE A 39 -3.15 0.23 9.37
C ILE A 39 -3.75 -0.61 8.24
N LYS A 40 -5.09 -0.67 8.18
CA LYS A 40 -5.81 -1.39 7.14
C LYS A 40 -5.71 -0.64 5.81
N THR A 41 -5.35 -1.35 4.75
CA THR A 41 -5.08 -0.81 3.41
C THR A 41 -5.64 -1.72 2.31
N VAL A 42 -5.39 -1.37 1.05
CA VAL A 42 -5.58 -2.23 -0.13
C VAL A 42 -4.89 -3.59 0.04
N PRO A 43 -5.37 -4.67 -0.61
CA PRO A 43 -4.73 -5.97 -0.54
C PRO A 43 -3.31 -5.95 -1.12
N ASN A 44 -2.44 -6.84 -0.61
CA ASN A 44 -1.04 -6.97 -1.02
C ASN A 44 -0.35 -5.60 -1.21
N PRO A 45 -0.30 -4.75 -0.16
CA PRO A 45 0.36 -3.45 -0.23
C PRO A 45 1.85 -3.63 -0.51
N MET A 46 2.25 -3.43 -1.77
CA MET A 46 3.62 -3.68 -2.22
C MET A 46 4.45 -2.41 -2.21
N THR A 47 3.85 -1.30 -2.63
CA THR A 47 4.54 -0.01 -2.72
C THR A 47 4.02 0.94 -1.66
N VAL A 48 4.93 1.70 -1.06
CA VAL A 48 4.61 2.69 -0.04
C VAL A 48 5.46 3.92 -0.31
N ARG A 49 4.84 5.08 -0.42
CA ARG A 49 5.52 6.36 -0.64
C ARG A 49 4.94 7.45 0.25
N ILE A 50 5.80 8.33 0.74
CA ILE A 50 5.40 9.52 1.48
C ILE A 50 5.68 10.74 0.63
N LYS A 51 4.68 11.61 0.48
CA LYS A 51 4.81 12.89 -0.23
C LYS A 51 3.75 13.88 0.23
N ASN A 52 4.15 15.11 0.51
CA ASN A 52 3.26 16.23 0.85
C ASN A 52 2.27 15.88 1.98
N GLY A 53 2.77 15.29 3.08
CA GLY A 53 1.96 14.92 4.24
C GLY A 53 1.01 13.75 4.02
N LYS A 54 1.22 12.95 2.97
CA LYS A 54 0.38 11.79 2.63
C LYS A 54 1.20 10.53 2.45
N ILE A 55 0.60 9.39 2.78
CA ILE A 55 1.12 8.05 2.51
C ILE A 55 0.32 7.47 1.35
N TYR A 56 1.00 6.99 0.32
CA TYR A 56 0.43 6.35 -0.85
C TYR A 56 0.80 4.88 -0.83
N VAL A 57 -0.21 4.01 -0.76
CA VAL A 57 -0.02 2.55 -0.65
C VAL A 57 -0.62 1.87 -1.87
N GLY A 58 0.25 1.42 -2.78
CA GLY A 58 -0.17 0.74 -4.01
C GLY A 58 -0.30 -0.76 -3.81
N SER A 59 -1.40 -1.31 -4.30
CA SER A 59 -1.68 -2.74 -4.35
C SER A 59 -0.96 -3.40 -5.50
N TYR A 60 -0.45 -4.62 -5.26
CA TYR A 60 0.03 -5.49 -6.33
C TYR A 60 -1.11 -6.20 -7.09
N SER A 61 -2.26 -6.45 -6.44
CA SER A 61 -3.24 -7.45 -6.92
C SER A 61 -4.59 -6.92 -7.38
N ASP A 62 -4.95 -5.66 -7.10
CA ASP A 62 -6.33 -5.19 -7.34
C ASP A 62 -6.44 -3.81 -8.01
N HIS A 63 -5.37 -3.35 -8.66
CA HIS A 63 -5.32 -2.09 -9.41
C HIS A 63 -5.81 -0.87 -8.60
N LYS A 64 -5.56 -0.86 -7.29
CA LYS A 64 -5.92 0.23 -6.39
C LYS A 64 -4.74 0.78 -5.62
N MET A 65 -4.93 2.00 -5.12
CA MET A 65 -4.02 2.66 -4.20
C MET A 65 -4.80 3.37 -3.10
N ASP A 66 -4.51 3.08 -1.85
CA ASP A 66 -5.02 3.87 -0.74
C ASP A 66 -4.11 5.07 -0.49
N VAL A 67 -4.73 6.19 -0.13
CA VAL A 67 -4.05 7.42 0.30
C VAL A 67 -4.44 7.72 1.73
N PHE A 68 -3.44 7.92 2.59
CA PHE A 68 -3.64 8.23 4.01
C PHE A 68 -3.04 9.60 4.34
N ASP A 69 -3.62 10.26 5.34
CA ASP A 69 -3.01 11.40 6.00
C ASP A 69 -1.84 10.93 6.88
N LEU A 70 -0.66 11.52 6.72
CA LEU A 70 0.56 11.08 7.42
C LEU A 70 0.48 11.28 8.94
N ASN A 71 -0.24 12.30 9.41
CA ASN A 71 -0.27 12.64 10.84
C ASN A 71 -1.28 11.83 11.62
N THR A 72 -2.42 11.53 11.00
CA THR A 72 -3.55 10.84 11.64
C THR A 72 -3.67 9.38 11.24
N LEU A 73 -2.93 8.97 10.21
CA LEU A 73 -3.00 7.64 9.58
C LEU A 73 -4.41 7.26 9.10
N LYS A 74 -5.30 8.25 8.97
CA LYS A 74 -6.65 8.03 8.46
C LYS A 74 -6.62 7.97 6.94
N ARG A 75 -7.38 7.03 6.38
CA ARG A 75 -7.56 6.93 4.94
C ARG A 75 -8.31 8.17 4.45
N ILE A 76 -7.71 8.87 3.50
CA ILE A 76 -8.30 10.02 2.80
C ILE A 76 -9.17 9.51 1.66
N THR A 77 -8.62 8.60 0.84
CA THR A 77 -9.32 8.07 -0.34
C THR A 77 -8.69 6.77 -0.83
N THR A 78 -9.39 6.09 -1.72
CA THR A 78 -8.89 4.97 -2.53
C THR A 78 -8.99 5.36 -3.99
N ILE A 79 -7.87 5.29 -4.71
CA ILE A 79 -7.79 5.52 -6.15
C ILE A 79 -7.87 4.15 -6.83
N THR A 80 -8.76 4.03 -7.82
CA THR A 80 -8.83 2.85 -8.70
C THR A 80 -8.21 3.24 -10.03
N PHE A 81 -7.30 2.42 -10.54
CA PHE A 81 -6.72 2.60 -11.86
C PHE A 81 -7.51 1.75 -12.85
N ASP A 82 -8.00 2.37 -13.93
CA ASP A 82 -8.63 1.61 -15.01
C ASP A 82 -7.60 0.66 -15.61
N GLU A 83 -8.02 -0.59 -15.84
CA GLU A 83 -7.17 -1.54 -16.55
C GLU A 83 -6.87 -0.99 -17.95
N LYS A 84 -5.60 -1.07 -18.36
CA LYS A 84 -5.23 -0.78 -19.74
C LYS A 84 -6.08 -1.65 -20.67
N VAL A 85 -6.68 -0.98 -21.66
CA VAL A 85 -7.35 -1.57 -22.83
C VAL A 85 -6.55 -2.77 -23.34
N ILE A 86 -7.14 -3.96 -23.23
CA ILE A 86 -6.65 -5.15 -23.92
C ILE A 86 -6.91 -4.91 -25.41
N ILE A 87 -5.88 -4.62 -26.19
CA ILE A 87 -6.00 -4.71 -27.65
C ILE A 87 -5.92 -6.20 -27.96
N PRO A 88 -7.02 -6.84 -28.44
CA PRO A 88 -6.95 -8.24 -28.84
C PRO A 88 -5.87 -8.37 -29.91
N ALA A 89 -5.00 -9.37 -29.77
CA ALA A 89 -4.11 -9.75 -30.85
C ALA A 89 -5.01 -10.13 -32.04
N ASN A 90 -4.96 -9.34 -33.11
CA ASN A 90 -5.68 -9.68 -34.33
C ASN A 90 -5.17 -11.06 -34.78
N ASN A 91 -6.07 -12.03 -34.85
CA ASN A 91 -5.79 -13.31 -35.49
C ASN A 91 -5.61 -13.03 -36.98
N GLU A 92 -4.37 -13.08 -37.46
CA GLU A 92 -4.06 -13.25 -38.89
C GLU A 92 -4.44 -14.67 -39.36
#